data_AF-A0A3M2TAX3-F1
#
_entry.id   AF-A0A3M2TAX3-F1
#
_cell.length_a   1.000
_cell.length_b   1.000
_cell.length_c   1.000
_cell.angle_alpha   90.00
_cell.angle_beta   90.00
_cell.angle_gamma   90.00
#
_symmetry.space_group_name_H-M   'P 1'
#
loop_
_entity.id
_entity.type
_entity.pdbx_description
1 polymer ?
#
loop_
_entity_poly.entity_id
_entity_poly.type
_entity_poly.pdbx_seq_one_letter_code
_entity_poly.pdbx_strand_id
1 'polypeptide(L)'
;MSLVSGEKTNFQYILRLLNTNVDGKEKIMIALTQIKGVGRRYSNLVCKKADVDLTKRYVFTYGSHRRTESEDGQGNLRTAANFTSAGELTTEELERVVTILQNPTQYKIPTWFLNRQRDINDGKDHQVVSNGLDSKTREDLERLKKIRSHRGLRHYWGLRVKGQHTKTTGRRGRTVGVSKRKG
;
A
#
# COMPACT_ATOMS: atom_id res chain seq x y z
N MET A 1 -12.74 41.60 -11.54
CA MET A 1 -12.20 40.85 -12.70
C MET A 1 -11.70 39.51 -12.22
N SER A 2 -12.25 38.43 -12.78
CA SER A 2 -11.99 37.04 -12.43
C SER A 2 -10.62 36.58 -12.89
N LEU A 3 -9.75 36.19 -11.96
CA LEU A 3 -8.56 35.41 -12.28
C LEU A 3 -8.99 33.94 -12.33
N VAL A 4 -9.31 33.53 -13.56
CA VAL A 4 -9.65 32.16 -13.94
C VAL A 4 -8.57 31.22 -13.43
N SER A 5 -9.02 30.21 -12.70
CA SER A 5 -8.25 29.05 -12.27
C SER A 5 -7.46 28.46 -13.43
N GLY A 6 -6.13 28.50 -13.34
CA GLY A 6 -5.27 27.67 -14.17
C GLY A 6 -5.72 26.21 -14.08
N GLU A 7 -5.89 25.60 -15.24
CA GLU A 7 -6.55 24.33 -15.50
C GLU A 7 -6.12 23.18 -14.56
N LYS A 8 -6.99 22.81 -13.62
CA LYS A 8 -7.02 21.46 -13.00
C LYS A 8 -7.95 20.54 -13.79
N THR A 9 -7.85 20.51 -15.12
CA THR A 9 -8.90 19.92 -15.98
C THR A 9 -8.86 18.39 -16.07
N ASN A 10 -7.82 17.70 -15.60
CA ASN A 10 -7.73 16.24 -15.69
C ASN A 10 -7.43 15.56 -14.35
N PHE A 11 -8.26 15.79 -13.33
CA PHE A 11 -8.22 14.97 -12.13
C PHE A 11 -8.79 13.57 -12.44
N GLN A 12 -7.96 12.53 -12.32
CA GLN A 12 -8.40 11.16 -12.50
C GLN A 12 -8.93 10.58 -11.20
N TYR A 13 -10.24 10.33 -11.12
CA TYR A 13 -10.85 9.72 -9.94
C TYR A 13 -10.46 8.25 -9.76
N ILE A 14 -10.23 7.54 -10.86
CA ILE A 14 -9.86 6.12 -10.86
C ILE A 14 -8.64 5.96 -11.75
N LEU A 15 -7.57 5.43 -11.18
CA LEU A 15 -6.34 5.10 -11.87
C LEU A 15 -6.29 3.58 -12.03
N ARG A 16 -5.93 3.08 -13.21
CA ARG A 16 -5.73 1.64 -13.41
C ARG A 16 -4.25 1.33 -13.48
N LEU A 17 -3.73 0.65 -12.47
CA LEU A 17 -2.31 0.30 -12.33
C LEU A 17 -2.18 -1.21 -12.12
N LEU A 18 -1.33 -1.88 -12.89
CA LEU A 18 -1.00 -3.31 -12.75
C LEU A 18 -2.23 -4.23 -12.62
N ASN A 19 -3.27 -3.99 -13.43
CA ASN A 19 -4.57 -4.69 -13.41
C ASN A 19 -5.43 -4.47 -12.16
N THR A 20 -5.13 -3.43 -11.37
CA THR A 20 -5.91 -3.04 -10.19
C THR A 20 -6.44 -1.62 -10.35
N ASN A 21 -7.64 -1.36 -9.82
CA ASN A 21 -8.21 -0.02 -9.76
C ASN A 21 -7.72 0.65 -8.47
N VAL A 22 -7.18 1.85 -8.59
CA VAL A 22 -6.61 2.66 -7.52
C VAL A 22 -7.40 3.96 -7.40
N ASP A 23 -7.75 4.35 -6.17
CA ASP A 23 -8.50 5.58 -5.90
C ASP A 23 -7.61 6.84 -6.04
N GLY A 24 -8.04 7.78 -6.89
CA GLY A 24 -7.36 9.05 -7.14
C GLY A 24 -7.51 10.08 -6.03
N LYS A 25 -8.53 9.96 -5.16
CA LYS A 25 -8.76 10.88 -4.04
C LYS A 25 -7.82 10.65 -2.87
N GLU A 26 -7.27 9.44 -2.77
CA GLU A 26 -6.34 9.09 -1.71
C GLU A 26 -4.95 9.65 -1.97
N LYS A 27 -4.20 9.84 -0.89
CA LYS A 27 -2.77 10.15 -0.99
C LYS A 27 -2.05 8.99 -1.69
N ILE A 28 -1.17 9.30 -2.64
CA ILE A 28 -0.44 8.32 -3.48
C ILE A 28 0.13 7.16 -2.68
N MET A 29 0.76 7.45 -1.54
CA MET A 29 1.35 6.42 -0.68
C MET A 29 0.34 5.35 -0.24
N ILE A 30 -0.89 5.76 0.07
CA ILE A 30 -1.98 4.90 0.53
C ILE A 30 -2.66 4.26 -0.68
N ALA A 31 -2.90 5.04 -1.73
CA ALA A 31 -3.50 4.58 -2.98
C ALA A 31 -2.75 3.37 -3.57
N LEU A 32 -1.41 3.43 -3.63
CA LEU A 32 -0.58 2.32 -4.11
C LEU A 32 -0.67 1.05 -3.26
N THR A 33 -1.11 1.12 -2.00
CA THR A 33 -1.28 -0.09 -1.16
C THR A 33 -2.48 -0.93 -1.54
N GLN A 34 -3.38 -0.41 -2.39
CA GLN A 34 -4.48 -1.17 -2.96
C GLN A 34 -3.95 -2.27 -3.92
N ILE A 35 -2.74 -2.09 -4.46
CA ILE A 35 -2.06 -3.08 -5.29
C ILE A 35 -1.52 -4.21 -4.40
N LYS A 36 -1.96 -5.45 -4.65
CA LYS A 36 -1.44 -6.62 -3.93
C LYS A 36 0.08 -6.74 -4.10
N GLY A 37 0.78 -6.96 -2.98
CA GLY A 37 2.25 -7.04 -2.96
C GLY A 37 2.95 -5.70 -2.68
N VAL A 38 2.21 -4.57 -2.66
CA VAL A 38 2.74 -3.24 -2.30
C VAL A 38 2.25 -2.86 -0.89
N GLY A 39 3.19 -2.71 0.05
CA GLY A 39 2.89 -2.23 1.40
C GLY A 39 3.18 -0.74 1.59
N ARG A 40 2.74 -0.15 2.72
CA ARG A 40 2.99 1.27 3.05
C ARG A 40 4.46 1.69 2.95
N ARG A 41 5.37 0.87 3.46
CA ARG A 41 6.82 1.13 3.42
C ARG A 41 7.38 1.02 2.00
N TYR A 42 6.90 0.04 1.22
CA TYR A 42 7.32 -0.18 -0.16
C TYR A 42 6.86 0.97 -1.06
N SER A 43 5.59 1.35 -0.95
CA SER A 43 5.00 2.51 -1.61
C SER A 43 5.77 3.80 -1.34
N ASN A 44 6.12 4.09 -0.08
CA ASN A 44 6.93 5.26 0.26
C ASN A 44 8.32 5.24 -0.40
N LEU A 45 8.99 4.09 -0.42
CA LEU A 45 10.28 3.96 -1.10
C LEU A 45 10.16 4.20 -2.60
N VAL A 46 9.14 3.63 -3.24
CA VAL A 46 8.88 3.78 -4.68
C VAL A 46 8.60 5.23 -5.04
N CYS A 47 7.74 5.91 -4.28
CA CYS A 47 7.44 7.33 -4.51
C CYS A 47 8.69 8.21 -4.37
N LYS A 48 9.55 7.91 -3.38
CA LYS A 48 10.84 8.61 -3.22
C LYS A 48 11.83 8.36 -4.36
N LYS A 49 11.73 7.20 -5.02
CA LYS A 49 12.60 6.82 -6.15
C LYS A 49 12.07 7.30 -7.48
N ALA A 50 10.76 7.53 -7.57
CA ALA A 50 10.09 8.14 -8.71
C ALA A 50 10.16 9.67 -8.70
N ASP A 51 10.81 10.26 -7.67
CA ASP A 51 10.85 11.70 -7.39
C ASP A 51 9.45 12.35 -7.31
N VAL A 52 8.48 11.59 -6.80
CA VAL A 52 7.10 12.06 -6.59
C VAL A 52 7.00 12.66 -5.20
N ASP A 53 6.56 13.91 -5.11
CA ASP A 53 6.50 14.65 -3.85
C ASP A 53 5.56 14.00 -2.82
N LEU A 54 6.13 13.52 -1.71
CA LEU A 54 5.39 12.89 -0.60
C LEU A 54 5.05 13.85 0.55
N THR A 55 5.68 15.04 0.53
CA THR A 55 5.91 15.98 1.64
C THR A 55 4.74 16.85 2.01
N LYS A 56 3.66 16.85 1.23
CA LYS A 56 2.43 17.51 1.64
C LYS A 56 1.81 16.73 2.81
N ARG A 57 2.23 17.09 4.02
CA ARG A 57 1.77 16.60 5.32
C ARG A 57 0.78 17.62 5.87
N TYR A 58 -0.31 17.11 6.45
CA TYR A 58 -1.23 17.88 7.26
C TYR A 58 -0.48 18.41 8.49
N VAL A 59 -0.43 19.74 8.65
CA VAL A 59 -0.13 20.33 9.97
C VAL A 59 -1.47 20.48 10.67
N PHE A 60 -1.73 19.68 11.69
CA PHE A 60 -2.83 19.92 12.62
C PHE A 60 -2.46 21.16 13.44
N THR A 61 -2.84 22.35 13.00
CA THR A 61 -2.92 23.49 13.92
C THR A 61 -4.23 23.35 14.69
N TYR A 62 -4.17 22.73 15.88
CA TYR A 62 -5.22 22.99 16.86
C TYR A 62 -5.14 24.48 17.20
N GLY A 63 -6.20 25.20 16.88
CA GLY A 63 -6.31 26.63 17.14
C GLY A 63 -6.03 26.91 18.61
N SER A 64 -4.91 27.60 18.86
CA SER A 64 -4.66 28.28 20.12
C SER A 64 -4.85 29.77 19.85
N HIS A 65 -5.82 30.38 20.52
CA HIS A 65 -6.01 31.82 20.57
C HIS A 65 -4.69 32.55 20.88
N ARG A 66 -4.34 33.61 20.14
CA ARG A 66 -4.38 35.05 20.53
C ARG A 66 -3.50 35.90 19.59
N ARG A 67 -3.96 37.15 19.35
CA ARG A 67 -3.33 38.30 18.63
C ARG A 67 -1.87 38.54 19.10
N THR A 68 -0.96 39.15 18.35
CA THR A 68 -0.98 40.51 17.76
C THR A 68 0.06 40.66 16.62
N GLU A 69 -0.21 41.60 15.71
CA GLU A 69 0.69 42.07 14.66
C GLU A 69 1.95 42.74 15.25
N SER A 70 3.11 42.46 14.65
CA SER A 70 4.24 43.38 14.60
C SER A 70 4.90 43.24 13.24
N GLU A 71 4.94 44.35 12.52
CA GLU A 71 5.58 44.55 11.23
C GLU A 71 7.09 44.35 11.36
N ASP A 72 7.66 43.49 10.50
CA ASP A 72 8.99 43.57 9.89
C ASP A 72 9.54 42.17 9.55
N GLY A 73 9.95 41.99 8.28
CA GLY A 73 10.93 40.98 7.89
C GLY A 73 10.40 39.60 7.45
N GLN A 74 10.25 39.42 6.13
CA GLN A 74 10.47 38.15 5.41
C GLN A 74 9.94 36.87 6.08
N GLY A 75 8.62 36.74 6.25
CA GLY A 75 7.98 35.50 6.66
C GLY A 75 7.26 34.84 5.48
N ASN A 76 7.84 33.79 4.89
CA ASN A 76 7.22 33.00 3.83
C ASN A 76 5.78 32.60 4.21
N LEU A 77 4.81 33.09 3.43
CA LEU A 77 3.42 32.68 3.48
C LEU A 77 3.37 31.15 3.46
N ARG A 78 2.97 30.54 4.57
CA ARG A 78 2.67 29.11 4.68
C ARG A 78 1.51 28.80 3.74
N THR A 79 1.86 28.48 2.49
CA THR A 79 0.94 28.14 1.43
C THR A 79 0.14 26.90 1.84
N ALA A 80 -1.17 26.92 1.58
CA ALA A 80 -2.07 25.80 1.88
C ALA A 80 -1.48 24.47 1.38
N ALA A 81 -1.19 23.56 2.32
CA ALA A 81 -0.50 22.30 2.06
C ALA A 81 -1.41 21.20 1.45
N ASN A 82 -2.07 21.46 0.33
CA ASN A 82 -1.64 20.86 -0.92
C ASN A 82 -1.64 19.34 -1.20
N PHE A 83 -1.99 18.37 -0.34
CA PHE A 83 -1.62 16.93 -0.57
C PHE A 83 -1.67 16.41 -2.02
N THR A 84 -0.57 15.78 -2.47
CA THR A 84 -0.44 15.19 -3.81
C THR A 84 -1.37 14.00 -3.85
N SER A 85 -2.53 14.24 -4.45
CA SER A 85 -3.56 13.23 -4.63
C SER A 85 -3.15 12.32 -5.78
N ALA A 86 -3.44 11.03 -5.69
CA ALA A 86 -3.06 10.10 -6.75
C ALA A 86 -3.65 10.50 -8.12
N GLY A 87 -4.83 11.10 -8.13
CA GLY A 87 -5.51 11.59 -9.33
C GLY A 87 -4.91 12.84 -9.97
N GLU A 88 -3.93 13.49 -9.32
CA GLU A 88 -3.19 14.63 -9.87
C GLU A 88 -1.87 14.20 -10.55
N LEU A 89 -1.53 12.91 -10.58
CA LEU A 89 -0.30 12.46 -11.25
C LEU A 89 -0.38 12.62 -12.77
N THR A 90 0.75 13.03 -13.34
CA THR A 90 0.98 12.94 -14.78
C THR A 90 1.16 11.49 -15.22
N THR A 91 0.88 11.21 -16.49
CA THR A 91 1.07 9.86 -17.07
C THR A 91 2.53 9.40 -16.98
N GLU A 92 3.48 10.31 -17.17
CA GLU A 92 4.92 10.02 -17.06
C GLU A 92 5.34 9.64 -15.64
N GLU A 93 4.78 10.29 -14.61
CA GLU A 93 5.02 9.91 -13.21
C GLU A 93 4.42 8.54 -12.90
N LEU A 94 3.24 8.23 -13.43
CA LEU A 94 2.61 6.92 -13.26
C LEU A 94 3.46 5.81 -13.89
N GLU A 95 3.96 6.02 -15.10
CA GLU A 95 4.83 5.06 -15.78
C GLU A 95 6.14 4.83 -15.03
N ARG A 96 6.77 5.89 -14.51
CA ARG A 96 7.94 5.78 -13.63
C ARG A 96 7.65 4.95 -12.38
N VAL A 97 6.51 5.19 -11.72
CA VAL A 97 6.10 4.39 -10.57
C VAL A 97 5.91 2.91 -10.95
N VAL A 98 5.24 2.62 -12.06
CA VAL A 98 5.00 1.25 -12.53
C VAL A 98 6.30 0.52 -12.86
N THR A 99 7.23 1.18 -13.54
CA THR A 99 8.53 0.58 -13.90
C THR A 99 9.37 0.27 -12.66
N ILE A 100 9.38 1.14 -11.64
CA ILE A 100 10.05 0.89 -10.36
C ILE A 100 9.38 -0.27 -9.61
N LEU A 101 8.05 -0.36 -9.65
CA LEU A 101 7.31 -1.46 -9.02
C LEU A 101 7.67 -2.83 -9.62
N GLN A 102 7.84 -2.90 -10.94
CA GLN A 102 8.16 -4.13 -11.66
C GLN A 102 9.64 -4.51 -11.54
N ASN A 103 10.55 -3.54 -11.61
CA ASN A 103 12.00 -3.77 -11.65
C ASN A 103 12.77 -3.07 -10.51
N PRO A 104 12.49 -3.37 -9.23
CA PRO A 104 13.04 -2.60 -8.11
C PRO A 104 14.57 -2.69 -7.95
N THR A 105 15.17 -3.80 -8.36
CA THR A 105 16.62 -4.02 -8.25
C THR A 105 17.41 -3.03 -9.10
N GLN A 106 16.87 -2.60 -10.24
CA GLN A 106 17.50 -1.62 -11.13
C GLN A 106 17.56 -0.22 -10.49
N TYR A 107 16.59 0.11 -9.64
CA TYR A 107 16.47 1.41 -8.96
C TYR A 107 17.20 1.46 -7.60
N LYS A 108 18.17 0.57 -7.40
CA LYS A 108 18.99 0.46 -6.18
C LYS A 108 18.15 0.15 -4.93
N ILE A 109 17.07 -0.60 -5.07
CA ILE A 109 16.32 -1.14 -3.92
C ILE A 109 17.02 -2.44 -3.47
N PRO A 110 17.40 -2.56 -2.18
CA PRO A 110 18.07 -3.76 -1.69
C PRO A 110 17.20 -5.03 -1.79
N THR A 111 17.85 -6.17 -2.04
CA THR A 111 17.18 -7.48 -2.19
C THR A 111 16.41 -7.90 -0.94
N TRP A 112 16.93 -7.60 0.25
CA TRP A 112 16.26 -7.87 1.53
C TRP A 112 14.89 -7.17 1.69
N PHE A 113 14.61 -6.16 0.87
CA PHE A 113 13.34 -5.44 0.90
C PHE A 113 12.26 -6.04 -0.02
N LEU A 114 12.65 -6.95 -0.91
CA LEU A 114 11.75 -7.59 -1.86
C LEU A 114 10.91 -8.67 -1.19
N ASN A 115 9.70 -8.87 -1.67
CA ASN A 115 8.72 -9.77 -1.06
C ASN A 115 8.98 -11.26 -1.32
N ARG A 116 9.71 -11.61 -2.39
CA ARG A 116 10.07 -12.99 -2.74
C ARG A 116 11.56 -13.10 -2.99
N GLN A 117 12.30 -13.40 -1.95
CA GLN A 117 13.75 -13.61 -2.01
C GLN A 117 14.05 -15.08 -2.29
N ARG A 118 15.05 -15.33 -3.12
CA ARG A 118 15.59 -16.64 -3.50
C ARG A 118 14.49 -17.62 -3.88
N ASP A 119 13.86 -17.38 -5.03
CA ASP A 119 12.81 -18.27 -5.51
C ASP A 119 13.33 -19.70 -5.70
N ILE A 120 12.47 -20.69 -5.45
CA ILE A 120 12.88 -22.11 -5.44
C ILE A 120 13.21 -22.61 -6.85
N ASN A 121 12.55 -22.04 -7.86
CA ASN A 121 12.73 -22.47 -9.25
C ASN A 121 13.93 -21.76 -9.89
N ASP A 122 13.95 -20.42 -9.82
CA ASP A 122 14.91 -19.62 -10.57
C ASP A 122 16.10 -19.12 -9.72
N GLY A 123 16.03 -19.26 -8.38
CA GLY A 123 17.07 -18.79 -7.45
C GLY A 123 17.19 -17.27 -7.32
N LYS A 124 16.46 -16.51 -8.13
CA LYS A 124 16.50 -15.04 -8.19
C LYS A 124 15.57 -14.39 -7.16
N ASP A 125 15.86 -13.14 -6.86
CA ASP A 125 15.01 -12.29 -6.02
C ASP A 125 14.01 -11.52 -6.88
N HIS A 126 12.74 -11.51 -6.47
CA HIS A 126 11.66 -10.87 -7.20
C HIS A 126 10.81 -10.02 -6.26
N GLN A 127 10.31 -8.91 -6.81
CA GLN A 127 9.11 -8.28 -6.29
C GLN A 127 7.92 -8.76 -7.11
N VAL A 128 7.06 -9.56 -6.50
CA VAL A 128 5.85 -10.06 -7.16
C VAL A 128 4.68 -9.14 -6.83
N VAL A 129 4.00 -8.63 -7.86
CA VAL A 129 2.92 -7.64 -7.70
C VAL A 129 1.64 -8.13 -8.37
N SER A 130 0.50 -7.64 -7.87
CA SER A 130 -0.86 -7.88 -8.37
C SER A 130 -1.18 -9.38 -8.57
N ASN A 131 -1.52 -9.77 -9.80
CA ASN A 131 -1.96 -11.12 -10.13
C ASN A 131 -0.82 -12.15 -10.01
N GLY A 132 0.43 -11.72 -10.24
CA GLY A 132 1.58 -12.59 -10.13
C GLY A 132 1.72 -13.18 -8.72
N LEU A 133 1.31 -12.42 -7.69
CA LEU A 133 1.43 -12.84 -6.29
C LEU A 133 0.49 -14.00 -5.98
N ASP A 134 -0.73 -13.92 -6.49
CA ASP A 134 -1.74 -14.98 -6.32
C ASP A 134 -1.31 -16.26 -7.04
N SER A 135 -0.79 -16.15 -8.27
CA SER A 135 -0.25 -17.29 -9.02
C SER A 135 0.90 -17.96 -8.29
N LYS A 136 1.89 -17.19 -7.79
CA LYS A 136 3.04 -17.74 -7.06
C LYS A 136 2.63 -18.40 -5.74
N THR A 137 1.71 -17.81 -5.01
CA THR A 137 1.19 -18.41 -3.76
C THR A 137 0.48 -19.74 -4.05
N ARG A 138 -0.23 -19.83 -5.17
CA ARG A 138 -0.89 -21.06 -5.60
C ARG A 138 0.11 -22.15 -5.98
N GLU A 139 1.11 -21.82 -6.81
CA GLU A 139 2.21 -22.72 -7.18
C GLU A 139 2.90 -23.31 -5.93
N ASP A 140 3.21 -22.45 -4.96
CA ASP A 140 3.85 -22.87 -3.70
C ASP A 140 2.96 -23.84 -2.90
N LEU A 141 1.66 -23.57 -2.79
CA LEU A 141 0.71 -24.43 -2.08
C LEU A 141 0.51 -25.77 -2.79
N GLU A 142 0.40 -25.77 -4.12
CA GLU A 142 0.27 -26.98 -4.91
C GLU A 142 1.52 -27.86 -4.80
N ARG A 143 2.71 -27.26 -4.82
CA ARG A 143 3.97 -27.97 -4.56
C ARG A 143 3.98 -28.62 -3.18
N LEU A 144 3.58 -27.89 -2.12
CA LEU A 144 3.52 -28.45 -0.76
C LEU A 144 2.52 -29.60 -0.61
N LYS A 145 1.39 -29.54 -1.35
CA LYS A 145 0.39 -30.59 -1.41
C LYS A 145 0.91 -31.83 -2.14
N LYS A 146 1.60 -31.67 -3.28
CA LYS A 146 2.22 -32.76 -4.04
C LYS A 146 3.30 -33.49 -3.23
N ILE A 147 4.13 -32.75 -2.48
CA ILE A 147 5.14 -33.31 -1.57
C ILE A 147 4.50 -34.06 -0.38
N ARG A 148 3.21 -33.81 -0.08
CA ARG A 148 2.50 -34.32 1.11
C ARG A 148 3.15 -33.91 2.45
N SER A 149 3.78 -32.74 2.46
CA SER A 149 4.31 -32.16 3.70
C SER A 149 3.19 -31.88 4.71
N HIS A 150 3.46 -31.98 6.03
CA HIS A 150 2.48 -31.65 7.08
C HIS A 150 1.88 -30.24 6.87
N ARG A 151 2.71 -29.28 6.45
CA ARG A 151 2.29 -27.92 6.11
C ARG A 151 1.28 -27.91 4.95
N GLY A 152 1.58 -28.64 3.88
CA GLY A 152 0.71 -28.78 2.70
C GLY A 152 -0.61 -29.47 2.99
N LEU A 153 -0.60 -30.55 3.79
CA LEU A 153 -1.81 -31.25 4.21
C LEU A 153 -2.73 -30.36 5.06
N ARG A 154 -2.17 -29.55 5.96
CA ARG A 154 -2.97 -28.57 6.72
C ARG A 154 -3.60 -27.51 5.83
N HIS A 155 -2.88 -27.02 4.82
CA HIS A 155 -3.45 -26.13 3.81
C HIS A 155 -4.55 -26.81 2.98
N TYR A 156 -4.42 -28.11 2.69
CA TYR A 156 -5.45 -28.90 2.02
C TYR A 156 -6.72 -29.02 2.86
N TRP A 157 -6.59 -29.31 4.16
CA TRP A 157 -7.73 -29.39 5.10
C TRP A 157 -8.25 -28.04 5.60
N GLY A 158 -7.65 -26.91 5.18
CA GLY A 158 -8.06 -25.58 5.63
C GLY A 158 -7.78 -25.29 7.11
N LEU A 159 -6.81 -25.98 7.72
CA LEU A 159 -6.44 -25.82 9.12
C LEU A 159 -5.32 -24.77 9.29
N ARG A 160 -5.23 -24.20 10.50
CA ARG A 160 -4.12 -23.32 10.89
C ARG A 160 -2.80 -24.08 10.84
N VAL A 161 -1.78 -23.44 10.26
CA VAL A 161 -0.56 -24.11 9.79
C VAL A 161 0.64 -23.91 10.73
N LYS A 162 0.71 -22.78 11.46
CA LYS A 162 1.85 -22.39 12.32
C LYS A 162 1.87 -23.08 13.70
N GLY A 163 1.24 -24.25 13.86
CA GLY A 163 1.23 -24.98 15.15
C GLY A 163 0.37 -24.35 16.25
N GLN A 164 -0.59 -23.48 15.89
CA GLN A 164 -1.49 -22.86 16.85
C GLN A 164 -2.43 -23.90 17.49
N HIS A 165 -2.73 -23.75 18.79
CA HIS A 165 -3.69 -24.61 19.49
C HIS A 165 -5.12 -24.39 19.00
N THR A 166 -5.68 -25.37 18.30
CA THR A 166 -7.04 -25.29 17.70
C THR A 166 -8.16 -25.81 18.61
N LYS A 167 -7.86 -26.20 19.86
CA LYS A 167 -8.88 -26.67 20.82
C LYS A 167 -9.91 -25.58 21.12
N THR A 168 -9.44 -24.37 21.42
CA THR A 168 -10.26 -23.21 21.77
C THR A 168 -10.23 -22.10 20.72
N THR A 169 -9.12 -21.96 19.98
CA THR A 169 -8.94 -20.86 19.03
C THR A 169 -9.38 -21.22 17.61
N GLY A 170 -9.87 -20.22 16.85
CA GLY A 170 -10.24 -20.40 15.46
C GLY A 170 -11.59 -21.08 15.21
N ARG A 171 -12.44 -21.17 16.25
CA ARG A 171 -13.83 -21.59 16.12
C ARG A 171 -14.64 -20.48 15.44
N ARG A 172 -15.51 -20.85 14.50
CA ARG A 172 -16.50 -19.94 13.88
C ARG A 172 -17.82 -20.10 14.62
N GLY A 173 -18.37 -18.98 15.11
CA GLY A 173 -19.60 -18.93 15.92
C GLY A 173 -19.51 -17.86 17.01
N ARG A 174 -20.65 -17.35 17.51
CA ARG A 174 -20.68 -16.49 18.70
C ARG A 174 -20.24 -17.32 19.91
N THR A 175 -19.39 -16.75 20.76
CA THR A 175 -19.15 -17.30 22.09
C THR A 175 -20.48 -17.35 22.82
N VAL A 176 -21.00 -18.55 23.09
CA VAL A 176 -22.09 -18.75 24.04
C VAL A 176 -21.53 -18.46 25.43
N GLY A 177 -21.52 -17.18 25.80
CA GLY A 177 -21.40 -16.77 27.19
C GLY A 177 -22.68 -17.13 27.96
N VAL A 178 -22.71 -16.85 29.26
CA VAL A 178 -23.91 -17.02 30.08
C VAL A 178 -24.99 -16.03 29.63
N SER A 179 -26.10 -16.54 29.08
CA SER A 179 -27.29 -15.71 28.82
C SER A 179 -28.01 -15.46 30.14
N LYS A 180 -27.93 -14.24 30.69
CA LYS A 180 -28.86 -13.83 31.77
C LYS A 180 -30.22 -13.51 31.14
N ARG A 181 -31.30 -14.04 31.72
CA ARG A 181 -32.67 -13.60 31.39
C ARG A 181 -32.74 -12.08 31.62
N LYS A 182 -33.14 -11.33 30.59
CA LYS A 182 -33.58 -9.94 30.79
C LYS A 182 -34.90 -10.02 31.56
N GLY A 183 -34.87 -9.48 32.79
CA GLY A 183 -36.09 -9.08 33.51
C GLY A 183 -36.68 -7.83 32.88
#